data_AF-A0A9E3SYK5-F1
#
_entry.id   AF-A0A9E3SYK5-F1
#
_cell.length_a   1.000
_cell.length_b   1.000
_cell.length_c   1.000
_cell.angle_alpha   90.00
_cell.angle_beta   90.00
_cell.angle_gamma   90.00
#
_symmetry.space_group_name_H-M   'P 1'
#
loop_
_entity.id
_entity.type
_entity.pdbx_description
1 polymer ?
#
loop_
_entity_poly.entity_id
_entity_poly.type
_entity_poly.pdbx_seq_one_letter_code
_entity_poly.pdbx_strand_id
1 'polypeptide(L)' 'MGTLLSCYLMPHPPIIVPEVGRGEEKKIQKTIDSLNTVSINIKEKKPDTIIVVTPHGYVFRDAVAVTVF' A
#
# COMPACT_ATOMS: atom_id res chain seq x y z
N MET A 1 -3.11 23.24 -9.60
CA MET A 1 -2.91 22.68 -8.24
C MET A 1 -3.45 21.26 -8.25
N GLY A 2 -2.71 20.30 -7.69
CA GLY A 2 -3.20 18.93 -7.54
C GLY A 2 -4.25 18.80 -6.43
N THR A 3 -5.03 17.73 -6.45
CA THR A 3 -6.03 17.42 -5.41
C THR A 3 -5.73 16.05 -4.83
N LEU A 4 -5.74 15.94 -3.51
CA LEU A 4 -5.65 14.65 -2.82
C LEU A 4 -6.99 13.93 -2.94
N LEU A 5 -7.04 12.86 -3.72
CA LEU A 5 -8.30 12.13 -3.94
C LEU A 5 -8.68 11.24 -2.76
N SER A 6 -7.71 10.61 -2.08
CA SER A 6 -7.92 9.69 -0.94
C SER A 6 -6.62 9.33 -0.22
N CYS A 7 -6.76 8.79 1.00
CA CYS A 7 -5.68 8.18 1.79
C CYS A 7 -6.11 6.79 2.26
N TYR A 8 -5.16 5.86 2.33
CA TYR A 8 -5.40 4.47 2.70
C TYR A 8 -4.33 3.95 3.65
N LEU A 9 -4.70 3.00 4.52
CA LEU A 9 -3.75 2.19 5.27
C LEU A 9 -3.51 0.89 4.52
N MET A 10 -2.26 0.65 4.13
CA MET A 10 -1.86 -0.47 3.28
C MET A 10 -0.80 -1.32 3.99
N PRO A 11 -1.17 -2.17 4.97
CA PRO A 11 -0.22 -3.11 5.54
C PRO A 11 0.31 -4.06 4.46
N HIS A 12 1.60 -4.38 4.52
CA HIS A 12 2.27 -5.24 3.54
C HIS A 12 2.95 -6.46 4.21
N PRO A 13 2.20 -7.28 4.96
CA PRO A 13 2.78 -8.41 5.66
C PRO A 13 3.29 -9.44 4.63
N PRO A 14 4.54 -9.95 4.74
CA PRO A 14 5.10 -10.88 3.76
C PRO A 14 4.23 -12.11 3.49
N ILE A 15 3.51 -12.58 4.51
CA ILE A 15 2.59 -13.73 4.44
C ILE A 15 1.49 -13.58 3.39
N ILE A 16 1.18 -12.36 2.93
CA ILE A 16 0.17 -12.12 1.90
C ILE A 16 0.57 -12.67 0.53
N VAL A 17 1.89 -12.83 0.30
CA VAL A 17 2.44 -13.36 -0.96
C VAL A 17 2.35 -14.89 -0.92
N PRO A 18 1.65 -15.56 -1.85
CA PRO A 18 1.42 -17.01 -1.78
C PRO A 18 2.69 -17.84 -1.67
N GLU A 19 3.77 -17.43 -2.35
CA GLU A 19 5.07 -18.11 -2.32
C GLU A 19 5.75 -18.03 -0.94
N VAL A 20 5.43 -16.99 -0.16
CA VAL A 20 5.91 -16.77 1.21
C VAL A 20 4.97 -17.43 2.22
N GLY A 21 3.66 -17.23 2.08
CA GLY A 21 2.62 -17.71 3.00
C GLY A 21 2.33 -19.21 2.90
N ARG A 22 2.47 -19.82 1.71
CA ARG A 22 2.28 -21.26 1.46
C ARG A 22 0.95 -21.81 2.00
N GLY A 23 -0.14 -21.03 1.88
CA GLY A 23 -1.47 -21.36 2.38
C GLY A 23 -1.85 -20.62 3.66
N GLU A 24 -0.88 -20.03 4.36
CA GLU A 24 -1.11 -19.29 5.60
C GLU A 24 -1.69 -17.88 5.36
N GLU A 25 -1.65 -17.37 4.13
CA GLU A 25 -2.32 -16.12 3.75
C GLU A 25 -3.83 -16.16 4.06
N LYS A 26 -4.44 -17.36 4.09
CA LYS A 26 -5.83 -17.59 4.49
C LYS A 26 -6.13 -17.12 5.92
N LYS A 27 -5.12 -17.10 6.81
CA LYS A 27 -5.27 -16.58 8.18
C LYS A 27 -5.53 -15.08 8.22
N ILE A 28 -5.13 -14.36 7.17
CA ILE A 28 -5.31 -12.91 7.04
C ILE A 28 -6.29 -12.54 5.92
N GLN A 29 -7.22 -13.44 5.55
CA GLN A 29 -8.16 -13.24 4.44
C GLN A 29 -8.91 -11.90 4.54
N LYS A 30 -9.34 -11.48 5.74
CA LYS A 30 -10.00 -10.18 5.95
C LYS A 30 -9.14 -9.00 5.53
N THR A 31 -7.83 -9.07 5.75
CA THR A 31 -6.87 -8.05 5.30
C THR A 31 -6.77 -8.06 3.78
N ILE A 32 -6.66 -9.23 3.17
CA ILE A 32 -6.63 -9.38 1.69
C ILE A 32 -7.89 -8.79 1.06
N ASP A 33 -9.07 -9.14 1.57
CA ASP A 33 -10.35 -8.65 1.07
C ASP A 33 -10.48 -7.12 1.22
N SER A 34 -9.99 -6.58 2.32
CA SER A 34 -9.97 -5.13 2.56
C SER A 34 -9.02 -4.41 1.59
N LEU A 35 -7.83 -4.97 1.35
CA LEU A 35 -6.87 -4.44 0.39
C LEU A 35 -7.42 -4.51 -1.05
N ASN A 36 -8.17 -5.56 -1.40
CA ASN A 36 -8.88 -5.66 -2.68
C ASN A 36 -9.98 -4.59 -2.83
N THR A 37 -10.68 -4.27 -1.74
CA THR A 37 -11.67 -3.17 -1.75
C THR A 37 -10.99 -1.82 -2.00
N VAL A 38 -9.84 -1.58 -1.36
CA VAL A 38 -9.02 -0.38 -1.61
C VAL A 38 -8.53 -0.32 -3.05
N SER A 39 -8.08 -1.44 -3.62
CA SER A 39 -7.58 -1.48 -5.01
C SER A 39 -8.67 -1.12 -6.02
N ILE A 40 -9.90 -1.61 -5.82
CA ILE A 40 -11.07 -1.21 -6.63
C ILE A 40 -11.33 0.29 -6.49
N ASN A 41 -11.30 0.80 -5.26
CA ASN A 41 -11.57 2.22 -5.02
C ASN A 41 -10.51 3.16 -5.63
N ILE A 42 -9.23 2.76 -5.61
CA ILE A 42 -8.14 3.49 -6.30
C ILE A 42 -8.39 3.48 -7.81
N LYS A 43 -8.76 2.32 -8.39
CA LYS A 43 -9.07 2.17 -9.82
C LYS A 43 -10.23 3.07 -10.25
N GLU A 44 -11.29 3.19 -9.44
CA GLU A 44 -12.44 4.05 -9.73
C GLU A 44 -12.07 5.54 -9.69
N LYS A 45 -11.22 5.94 -8.75
CA LYS A 45 -10.75 7.33 -8.60
C LYS A 45 -9.79 7.78 -9.70
N LYS A 46 -9.12 6.84 -10.37
CA LYS A 46 -8.18 7.09 -11.48
C LYS A 46 -7.18 8.23 -11.17
N PRO A 47 -6.39 8.14 -10.08
CA PRO A 47 -5.40 9.17 -9.76
C PRO A 47 -4.29 9.22 -10.81
N ASP A 48 -3.83 10.43 -11.14
CA ASP A 48 -2.66 10.63 -12.00
C ASP A 48 -1.33 10.28 -11.30
N THR A 49 -1.34 10.20 -9.97
CA THR A 49 -0.14 9.93 -9.15
C THR A 49 -0.50 9.17 -7.87
N ILE A 50 0.30 8.17 -7.52
CA ILE A 50 0.21 7.45 -6.24
C ILE A 50 1.45 7.78 -5.42
N ILE A 51 1.24 8.22 -4.18
CA ILE A 51 2.32 8.46 -3.21
C ILE A 51 2.34 7.27 -2.24
N VAL A 52 3.47 6.58 -2.14
CA VAL A 52 3.67 5.47 -1.21
C VAL A 52 4.59 5.92 -0.08
N VAL A 53 4.10 5.88 1.16
CA VAL A 53 4.89 6.12 2.37
C VAL A 53 5.34 4.77 2.91
N THR A 54 6.64 4.49 2.85
CA THR A 54 7.22 3.20 3.26
C THR A 54 8.00 3.31 4.56
N PRO A 55 7.83 2.39 5.52
CA PRO A 55 8.64 2.34 6.74
C PRO A 55 10.06 1.78 6.50
N HIS A 56 10.36 1.29 5.29
CA HIS A 56 11.65 0.71 4.92
C HIS A 56 12.45 1.56 3.92
N GLY A 57 12.08 2.83 3.75
CA GLY A 57 12.85 3.80 2.96
C GLY A 57 14.05 4.36 3.73
N TYR A 58 14.78 5.28 3.10
CA TYR A 58 15.83 6.05 3.79
C TYR A 58 15.23 6.86 4.95
N VAL A 59 15.80 6.69 6.14
CA VAL A 59 15.37 7.39 7.35
C VAL A 59 16.40 8.45 7.71
N PHE A 60 15.95 9.71 7.76
CA PHE A 60 16.74 10.85 8.21
C PHE A 60 16.08 11.49 9.43
N ARG A 61 16.87 12.13 10.30
CA ARG A 61 16.36 12.74 11.54
C ARG A 61 15.53 14.00 11.28
N ASP A 62 15.84 14.72 10.22
CA ASP A 62 15.36 16.07 9.93
C ASP A 62 14.91 16.24 8.47
N ALA A 63 14.80 15.15 7.71
CA ALA A 63 14.42 15.18 6.30
C ALA A 63 13.51 14.00 5.93
N VAL A 64 12.72 14.20 4.87
CA VAL A 64 11.94 13.15 4.21
C VAL A 64 12.59 12.82 2.88
N ALA A 65 12.86 11.54 2.64
CA ALA A 65 13.33 11.08 1.34
C ALA A 65 12.16 11.00 0.37
N VAL A 66 12.27 11.70 -0.77
CA VAL A 66 11.33 11.57 -1.90
C VAL A 66 12.07 10.90 -3.04
N THR A 67 11.57 9.72 -3.45
CA THR A 67 12.06 9.01 -4.62
C THR A 67 10.98 9.05 -5.70
N VAL A 68 11.38 9.38 -6.93
CA VAL A 68 10.50 9.44 -8.10
C VAL A 68 10.98 8.38 -9.08
N PHE A 69 10.07 7.54 -9.55
CA PHE A 69 10.31 6.50 -10.55
C PHE A 69 9.51 6.81 -11.81
#